data_AF-A0A9D7JFX2-F1
#
_entry.id   AF-A0A9D7JFX2-F1
#
_cell.length_a   1.000
_cell.length_b   1.000
_cell.length_c   1.000
_cell.angle_alpha   90.00
_cell.angle_beta   90.00
_cell.angle_gamma   90.00
#
_symmetry.space_group_name_H-M   'P 1'
#
loop_
_entity.id
_entity.type
_entity.pdbx_description
1 polymer ?
#
loop_
_entity_poly.entity_id
_entity_poly.type
_entity_poly.pdbx_seq_one_letter_code
_entity_poly.pdbx_strand_id
1 'polypeptide(L)'
;MNRFLATAAVALLLQTSALGVAHAQALNGNPLSDVRVRQALAYAIDRQLIVDAVFGGYAIAADGLLPNGPFKSPNLNAYPYDPEKAKALLAEAGWDSSRQLEMVFYYDDQITADLMAVLQAQLAEVGVDMTYHLIVGDVAKTLNSIPEDPKGKSVVTWDLAYGARAAMAMQEYFNDYVTGKASADGFPGASELDELIAASNSSTDPDANKATLMKIDEYLNTNVLTIPLYYQQLYSVESKRLNRNGEPHGNDQFNYDWNIQNWTVEPDANGKAVMYTNAAPIDYFEQPWVNLGLWAGNKLIWAHMLSAKPFLDGVAGGDLAESYVMSDDGKTLTMTLRDGIKWHDGDPITVDDVTFSLEFALKTPNLHGVVASTLNSIEGAAEYVAGTAEHVAGISADGNTITIKFAKVNANVLLSFTQWGPFPKKYFEGVDPTLVQQAEFWQKPIGSGPFMVEEAKFGDFSSFVPFADYYEGKPKIDQVIAWASADGDVNMVKNAAANRIDFAITKVVSDIEAIKALDFMQLTPLDIPYTRMMWINQYDK
;
A
#
# COMPACT_ATOMS: atom_id res chain seq x y z
N MET A 1 -38.07 18.59 -25.40
CA MET A 1 -37.07 18.68 -26.50
C MET A 1 -36.18 19.87 -26.15
N ASN A 2 -34.92 19.77 -25.74
CA ASN A 2 -33.89 18.77 -25.96
C ASN A 2 -33.12 18.53 -24.65
N ARG A 3 -33.31 17.36 -24.04
CA ARG A 3 -32.61 16.88 -22.83
C ARG A 3 -31.60 15.76 -23.15
N PHE A 4 -31.15 15.66 -24.41
CA PHE A 4 -30.36 14.54 -24.92
C PHE A 4 -28.99 14.92 -25.50
N LEU A 5 -28.55 16.17 -25.36
CA LEU A 5 -27.34 16.67 -26.05
C LEU A 5 -26.18 17.11 -25.14
N ALA A 6 -26.33 17.11 -23.81
CA ALA A 6 -25.25 17.52 -22.90
C ALA A 6 -24.48 16.35 -22.26
N THR A 7 -25.02 15.14 -22.27
CA THR A 7 -24.38 13.93 -21.69
C THR A 7 -23.60 13.08 -22.70
N ALA A 8 -23.57 13.51 -23.98
CA ALA A 8 -22.96 12.74 -25.07
C ALA A 8 -21.50 13.15 -25.39
N ALA A 9 -20.95 14.17 -24.73
CA ALA A 9 -19.63 14.72 -25.08
C ALA A 9 -18.44 14.08 -24.33
N VAL A 10 -18.68 13.26 -23.30
CA VAL A 10 -17.61 12.55 -22.55
C VAL A 10 -17.62 11.03 -22.81
N ALA A 11 -18.65 10.50 -23.48
CA ALA A 11 -18.78 9.07 -23.79
C ALA A 11 -18.28 8.67 -25.20
N LEU A 12 -17.58 9.57 -25.92
CA LEU A 12 -17.15 9.34 -27.31
C LEU A 12 -15.64 9.53 -27.51
N LEU A 13 -14.83 8.97 -26.61
CA LEU A 13 -13.40 8.67 -26.84
C LEU A 13 -13.06 7.19 -26.60
N LEU A 14 -14.08 6.32 -26.55
CA LEU A 14 -13.93 4.87 -26.66
C LEU A 14 -14.07 4.44 -28.13
N GLN A 15 -13.33 5.09 -29.03
CA GLN A 15 -12.93 4.37 -30.23
C GLN A 15 -11.91 3.34 -29.76
N THR A 16 -12.07 2.10 -30.22
CA THR A 16 -11.03 1.09 -30.16
C THR A 16 -9.80 1.63 -30.87
N SER A 17 -8.95 2.39 -30.18
CA SER A 17 -7.54 2.38 -30.49
C SER A 17 -7.14 0.93 -30.26
N ALA A 18 -6.74 0.25 -31.33
CA ALA A 18 -5.83 -0.86 -31.15
C ALA A 18 -4.70 -0.29 -30.29
N LEU A 19 -4.58 -0.75 -29.04
CA LEU A 19 -3.47 -0.42 -28.15
C LEU A 19 -2.22 -0.41 -29.04
N GLY A 20 -1.61 0.76 -29.18
CA GLY A 20 -0.57 0.98 -30.15
C GLY A 20 0.53 -0.04 -29.88
N VAL A 21 0.65 -1.05 -30.76
CA VAL A 21 1.77 -1.97 -30.72
C VAL A 21 3.01 -1.08 -30.85
N ALA A 22 3.80 -0.98 -29.78
CA ALA A 22 5.11 -0.36 -29.87
C ALA A 22 5.80 -0.97 -31.10
N HIS A 23 6.27 -0.13 -32.00
CA HIS A 23 6.93 -0.58 -33.22
C HIS A 23 8.01 -1.58 -32.79
N ALA A 24 8.05 -2.74 -33.43
CA ALA A 24 8.94 -3.86 -33.07
C ALA A 24 10.42 -3.52 -33.32
N GLN A 25 10.95 -2.52 -32.61
CA GLN A 25 12.26 -1.92 -32.70
C GLN A 25 12.60 -1.25 -31.36
N ALA A 26 13.90 -1.20 -31.04
CA ALA A 26 14.42 -0.45 -29.90
C ALA A 26 14.04 1.04 -29.96
N LEU A 27 13.75 1.64 -28.80
CA LEU A 27 13.44 3.07 -28.67
C LEU A 27 14.72 3.93 -28.67
N ASN A 28 15.86 3.36 -28.25
CA ASN A 28 17.18 4.00 -28.19
C ASN A 28 18.32 2.97 -28.35
N GLY A 29 19.56 3.33 -27.99
CA GLY A 29 20.74 2.47 -28.14
C GLY A 29 20.80 1.30 -27.16
N ASN A 30 20.00 1.32 -26.09
CA ASN A 30 19.89 0.25 -25.12
C ASN A 30 19.00 -0.87 -25.67
N PRO A 31 19.50 -2.12 -25.82
CA PRO A 31 18.69 -3.25 -26.25
C PRO A 31 17.47 -3.53 -25.37
N LEU A 32 17.50 -3.16 -24.08
CA LEU A 32 16.35 -3.30 -23.18
C LEU A 32 15.19 -2.37 -23.57
N SER A 33 15.44 -1.35 -24.40
CA SER A 33 14.38 -0.52 -24.98
C SER A 33 13.58 -1.22 -26.09
N ASP A 34 14.06 -2.36 -26.62
CA ASP A 34 13.29 -3.20 -27.56
C ASP A 34 12.30 -4.10 -26.80
N VAL A 35 11.02 -3.97 -27.15
CA VAL A 35 9.94 -4.75 -26.52
C VAL A 35 10.14 -6.26 -26.69
N ARG A 36 10.75 -6.72 -27.79
CA ARG A 36 11.01 -8.15 -28.02
C ARG A 36 12.03 -8.70 -27.04
N VAL A 37 13.05 -7.93 -26.69
CA VAL A 37 14.03 -8.31 -25.65
C VAL A 37 13.32 -8.43 -24.30
N ARG A 38 12.49 -7.45 -23.92
CA ARG A 38 11.74 -7.51 -22.64
C ARG A 38 10.75 -8.66 -22.59
N GLN A 39 10.02 -8.91 -23.68
CA GLN A 39 9.15 -10.07 -23.81
C GLN A 39 9.94 -11.38 -23.70
N ALA A 40 11.13 -11.47 -24.31
CA ALA A 40 11.99 -12.64 -24.17
C ALA A 40 12.40 -12.89 -22.72
N LEU A 41 12.80 -11.85 -21.99
CA LEU A 41 13.10 -11.96 -20.55
C LEU A 41 11.86 -12.46 -19.77
N ALA A 42 10.66 -11.99 -20.11
CA ALA A 42 9.43 -12.43 -19.45
C ALA A 42 9.07 -13.90 -19.74
N TYR A 43 9.32 -14.41 -20.95
CA TYR A 43 9.15 -15.83 -21.33
C TYR A 43 10.26 -16.73 -20.77
N ALA A 44 11.45 -16.18 -20.52
CA ALA A 44 12.57 -16.94 -19.96
C ALA A 44 12.39 -17.29 -18.46
N ILE A 45 11.48 -16.62 -17.76
CA ILE A 45 11.32 -16.77 -16.31
C ILE A 45 10.19 -17.74 -15.99
N ASP A 46 10.53 -18.84 -15.31
CA ASP A 46 9.56 -19.77 -14.72
C ASP A 46 9.12 -19.28 -13.35
N ARG A 47 8.04 -18.50 -13.34
CA ARG A 47 7.44 -17.93 -12.13
C ARG A 47 6.84 -18.99 -11.21
N GLN A 48 6.31 -20.07 -11.76
CA GLN A 48 5.75 -21.15 -10.93
C GLN A 48 6.87 -21.92 -10.23
N LEU A 49 7.97 -22.19 -10.94
CA LEU A 49 9.16 -22.76 -10.30
C LEU A 49 9.70 -21.86 -9.20
N ILE A 50 9.74 -20.54 -9.40
CA ILE A 50 10.12 -19.60 -8.34
C ILE A 50 9.20 -19.75 -7.12
N VAL A 51 7.88 -19.75 -7.32
CA VAL A 51 6.91 -19.93 -6.23
C VAL A 51 7.11 -21.25 -5.50
N ASP A 52 7.28 -22.35 -6.23
CA ASP A 52 7.37 -23.68 -5.64
C ASP A 52 8.71 -23.93 -4.95
N ALA A 53 9.82 -23.56 -5.61
CA ALA A 53 11.17 -23.90 -5.16
C ALA A 53 11.78 -22.87 -4.20
N VAL A 54 11.46 -21.58 -4.35
CA VAL A 54 12.02 -20.49 -3.53
C VAL A 54 11.07 -20.13 -2.39
N PHE A 55 9.76 -20.07 -2.66
CA PHE A 55 8.75 -19.65 -1.67
C PHE A 55 7.94 -20.80 -1.08
N GLY A 56 8.20 -22.05 -1.46
CA GLY A 56 7.49 -23.23 -0.93
C GLY A 56 5.98 -23.22 -1.18
N GLY A 57 5.51 -22.50 -2.21
CA GLY A 57 4.09 -22.33 -2.51
C GLY A 57 3.37 -21.21 -1.73
N TYR A 58 4.08 -20.40 -0.93
CA TYR A 58 3.48 -19.29 -0.14
C TYR A 58 3.44 -17.93 -0.87
N ALA A 59 3.43 -17.98 -2.19
CA ALA A 59 3.25 -16.85 -3.07
C ALA A 59 2.40 -17.30 -4.28
N ILE A 60 1.92 -16.36 -5.07
CA ILE A 60 1.17 -16.67 -6.30
C ILE A 60 2.01 -16.22 -7.49
N ALA A 61 2.16 -17.07 -8.51
CA ALA A 61 2.86 -16.69 -9.73
C ALA A 61 2.11 -15.53 -10.41
N ALA A 62 2.82 -14.45 -10.72
CA ALA A 62 2.19 -13.27 -11.33
C ALA A 62 2.02 -13.46 -12.83
N ASP A 63 0.91 -12.96 -13.38
CA ASP A 63 0.59 -12.94 -14.82
C ASP A 63 0.32 -11.49 -15.32
N GLY A 64 0.50 -10.52 -14.42
CA GLY A 64 0.10 -9.12 -14.54
C GLY A 64 0.64 -8.28 -13.39
N LEU A 65 0.60 -6.95 -13.51
CA LEU A 65 1.16 -6.07 -12.48
C LEU A 65 0.23 -5.98 -11.27
N LEU A 66 -1.07 -5.83 -11.52
CA LEU A 66 -2.08 -5.86 -10.48
C LEU A 66 -2.27 -7.30 -9.95
N PRO A 67 -2.46 -7.48 -8.63
CA PRO A 67 -2.79 -8.78 -8.04
C PRO A 67 -4.16 -9.27 -8.51
N ASN A 68 -4.45 -10.55 -8.21
CA ASN A 68 -5.79 -11.10 -8.40
C ASN A 68 -6.86 -10.25 -7.70
N GLY A 69 -7.95 -9.96 -8.40
CA GLY A 69 -9.02 -9.15 -7.85
C GLY A 69 -9.82 -8.43 -8.93
N PRO A 70 -10.76 -7.55 -8.51
CA PRO A 70 -11.68 -6.90 -9.43
C PRO A 70 -10.96 -5.97 -10.41
N PHE A 71 -9.79 -5.41 -10.08
CA PHE A 71 -9.08 -4.42 -10.90
C PHE A 71 -8.19 -5.02 -11.99
N LYS A 72 -7.98 -6.34 -11.96
CA LYS A 72 -7.09 -7.03 -12.89
C LYS A 72 -7.75 -7.26 -14.24
N SER A 73 -7.05 -6.94 -15.32
CA SER A 73 -7.58 -7.17 -16.66
C SER A 73 -7.68 -8.68 -16.97
N PRO A 74 -8.75 -9.14 -17.66
CA PRO A 74 -8.82 -10.50 -18.16
C PRO A 74 -8.04 -10.72 -19.47
N ASN A 75 -7.49 -9.67 -20.10
CA ASN A 75 -6.86 -9.73 -21.42
C ASN A 75 -5.32 -9.80 -21.36
N LEU A 76 -4.76 -10.07 -20.19
CA LEU A 76 -3.32 -10.10 -19.98
C LEU A 76 -2.69 -11.31 -20.67
N ASN A 77 -1.51 -11.11 -21.26
CA ASN A 77 -0.63 -12.20 -21.59
C ASN A 77 0.08 -12.66 -20.32
N ALA A 78 -0.13 -13.92 -19.93
CA ALA A 78 0.48 -14.49 -18.73
C ALA A 78 2.01 -14.68 -18.84
N TYR A 79 2.59 -14.56 -20.05
CA TYR A 79 4.00 -14.85 -20.31
C TYR A 79 4.44 -16.20 -19.69
N PRO A 80 3.78 -17.32 -20.05
CA PRO A 80 4.14 -18.63 -19.54
C PRO A 80 5.60 -18.94 -19.88
N TYR A 81 6.29 -19.72 -19.04
CA TYR A 81 7.67 -20.11 -19.29
C TYR A 81 7.81 -20.81 -20.65
N ASP A 82 8.60 -20.21 -21.54
CA ASP A 82 8.85 -20.65 -22.91
C ASP A 82 10.25 -20.20 -23.37
N PRO A 83 11.32 -20.95 -22.99
CA PRO A 83 12.69 -20.65 -23.37
C PRO A 83 12.93 -20.59 -24.88
N GLU A 84 12.19 -21.38 -25.67
CA GLU A 84 12.35 -21.41 -27.12
C GLU A 84 11.80 -20.14 -27.76
N LYS A 85 10.64 -19.65 -27.30
CA LYS A 85 10.12 -18.35 -27.71
C LYS A 85 11.02 -17.20 -27.26
N ALA A 86 11.59 -17.28 -26.06
CA ALA A 86 12.55 -16.29 -25.58
C ALA A 86 13.79 -16.21 -26.51
N LYS A 87 14.40 -17.35 -26.85
CA LYS A 87 15.53 -17.42 -27.80
C LYS A 87 15.16 -16.87 -29.18
N ALA A 88 13.97 -17.19 -29.68
CA ALA A 88 13.49 -16.67 -30.96
C ALA A 88 13.35 -15.14 -30.96
N LEU A 89 12.75 -14.57 -29.91
CA LEU A 89 12.60 -13.11 -29.77
C LEU A 89 13.96 -12.40 -29.62
N LEU A 90 14.90 -12.97 -28.87
CA LEU A 90 16.27 -12.45 -28.74
C LEU A 90 17.00 -12.46 -30.10
N ALA A 91 16.86 -13.53 -30.87
CA ALA A 91 17.44 -13.62 -32.21
C ALA A 91 16.82 -12.60 -33.18
N GLU A 92 15.50 -12.42 -33.14
CA GLU A 92 14.79 -11.41 -33.94
C GLU A 92 15.17 -9.97 -33.56
N ALA A 93 15.47 -9.74 -32.28
CA ALA A 93 15.95 -8.45 -31.78
C ALA A 93 17.44 -8.20 -32.06
N GLY A 94 18.18 -9.22 -32.52
CA GLY A 94 19.62 -9.11 -32.73
C GLY A 94 20.40 -8.99 -31.42
N TRP A 95 19.97 -9.71 -30.38
CA TRP A 95 20.62 -9.71 -29.06
C TRP A 95 22.10 -10.08 -29.16
N ASP A 96 22.95 -9.25 -28.54
CA ASP A 96 24.38 -9.53 -28.39
C ASP A 96 24.60 -10.40 -27.15
N SER A 97 24.87 -11.70 -27.36
CA SER A 97 25.12 -12.65 -26.28
C SER A 97 26.39 -12.36 -25.47
N SER A 98 27.23 -11.41 -25.89
CA SER A 98 28.37 -10.95 -25.09
C SER A 98 28.00 -9.86 -24.08
N ARG A 99 26.80 -9.28 -24.18
CA ARG A 99 26.29 -8.31 -23.22
C ARG A 99 25.93 -9.02 -21.90
N GLN A 100 26.47 -8.52 -20.81
CA GLN A 100 26.10 -8.90 -19.46
C GLN A 100 25.16 -7.85 -18.87
N LEU A 101 24.03 -8.30 -18.32
CA LEU A 101 23.08 -7.45 -17.60
C LEU A 101 23.44 -7.36 -16.11
N GLU A 102 23.36 -6.16 -15.54
CA GLU A 102 23.58 -5.91 -14.11
C GLU A 102 22.25 -5.78 -13.36
N MET A 103 21.94 -6.74 -12.49
CA MET A 103 20.76 -6.76 -11.62
C MET A 103 21.08 -6.25 -10.21
N VAL A 104 20.32 -5.27 -9.73
CA VAL A 104 20.44 -4.78 -8.34
C VAL A 104 19.26 -5.21 -7.48
N PHE A 105 19.49 -5.40 -6.19
CA PHE A 105 18.44 -5.69 -5.21
C PHE A 105 18.83 -5.10 -3.84
N TYR A 106 17.88 -4.95 -2.93
CA TYR A 106 18.10 -4.27 -1.63
C TYR A 106 17.60 -5.06 -0.41
N TYR A 107 17.23 -6.33 -0.60
CA TYR A 107 16.87 -7.25 0.48
C TYR A 107 18.04 -8.20 0.74
N ASP A 108 18.52 -8.25 1.99
CA ASP A 108 19.72 -9.00 2.40
C ASP A 108 19.41 -10.41 2.93
N ASP A 109 18.18 -10.88 2.74
CA ASP A 109 17.73 -12.20 3.17
C ASP A 109 18.14 -13.32 2.19
N GLN A 110 18.24 -14.54 2.72
CA GLN A 110 18.67 -15.72 1.94
C GLN A 110 17.69 -16.09 0.82
N ILE A 111 16.38 -15.90 1.02
CA ILE A 111 15.37 -16.22 -0.02
C ILE A 111 15.56 -15.30 -1.23
N THR A 112 15.89 -14.02 -1.00
CA THR A 112 16.26 -13.10 -2.09
C THR A 112 17.53 -13.54 -2.80
N ALA A 113 18.57 -14.00 -2.08
CA ALA A 113 19.78 -14.52 -2.70
C ALA A 113 19.51 -15.76 -3.57
N ASP A 114 18.66 -16.67 -3.09
CA ASP A 114 18.23 -17.87 -3.84
C ASP A 114 17.42 -17.48 -5.08
N LEU A 115 16.52 -16.49 -4.98
CA LEU A 115 15.79 -15.94 -6.13
C LEU A 115 16.74 -15.37 -7.19
N MET A 116 17.77 -14.61 -6.80
CA MET A 116 18.73 -14.05 -7.75
C MET A 116 19.49 -15.15 -8.50
N ALA A 117 19.88 -16.23 -7.81
CA ALA A 117 20.54 -17.37 -8.44
C ALA A 117 19.61 -18.11 -9.43
N VAL A 118 18.32 -18.28 -9.08
CA VAL A 118 17.32 -18.87 -9.98
C VAL A 118 17.12 -18.01 -11.22
N LEU A 119 16.95 -16.69 -11.06
CA LEU A 119 16.82 -15.77 -12.20
C LEU A 119 18.06 -15.78 -13.09
N GLN A 120 19.26 -15.78 -12.50
CA GLN A 120 20.51 -15.88 -13.26
C GLN A 120 20.56 -17.17 -14.10
N ALA A 121 20.20 -18.31 -13.52
CA ALA A 121 20.21 -19.59 -14.22
C ALA A 121 19.19 -19.64 -15.38
N GLN A 122 17.96 -19.14 -15.14
CA GLN A 122 16.90 -19.11 -16.14
C GLN A 122 17.23 -18.18 -17.32
N LEU A 123 17.82 -17.01 -17.06
CA LEU A 123 18.26 -16.10 -18.12
C LEU A 123 19.45 -16.68 -18.91
N ALA A 124 20.38 -17.35 -18.23
CA ALA A 124 21.52 -18.00 -18.90
C ALA A 124 21.07 -19.09 -19.90
N GLU A 125 19.97 -19.81 -19.60
CA GLU A 125 19.40 -20.83 -20.49
C GLU A 125 19.00 -20.30 -21.88
N VAL A 126 18.60 -19.03 -21.94
CA VAL A 126 18.17 -18.36 -23.18
C VAL A 126 19.27 -17.50 -23.81
N GLY A 127 20.50 -17.55 -23.27
CA GLY A 127 21.65 -16.81 -23.79
C GLY A 127 21.76 -15.37 -23.29
N VAL A 128 21.16 -15.05 -22.13
CA VAL A 128 21.29 -13.76 -21.46
C VAL A 128 22.18 -13.93 -20.22
N ASP A 129 23.36 -13.33 -20.24
CA ASP A 129 24.25 -13.30 -19.07
C ASP A 129 23.80 -12.20 -18.10
N MET A 130 23.72 -12.54 -16.81
CA MET A 130 23.30 -11.62 -15.75
C MET A 130 24.23 -11.74 -14.54
N THR A 131 24.70 -10.61 -14.01
CA THR A 131 25.30 -10.52 -12.67
C THR A 131 24.36 -9.81 -11.72
N TYR A 132 24.51 -10.03 -10.42
CA TYR A 132 23.69 -9.37 -9.42
C TYR A 132 24.50 -8.95 -8.19
N HIS A 133 24.08 -7.86 -7.55
CA HIS A 133 24.65 -7.43 -6.27
C HIS A 133 23.66 -6.66 -5.40
N LEU A 134 23.85 -6.78 -4.08
CA LEU A 134 23.09 -6.05 -3.07
C LEU A 134 23.53 -4.58 -3.06
N ILE A 135 22.57 -3.67 -3.15
CA ILE A 135 22.79 -2.25 -2.92
C ILE A 135 22.44 -1.88 -1.47
N VAL A 136 23.24 -1.00 -0.87
CA VAL A 136 23.10 -0.54 0.52
C VAL A 136 23.15 0.99 0.59
N GLY A 137 22.63 1.57 1.67
CA GLY A 137 22.62 3.02 1.87
C GLY A 137 21.35 3.68 1.32
N ASP A 138 21.49 4.75 0.55
CA ASP A 138 20.37 5.46 -0.07
C ASP A 138 19.83 4.70 -1.29
N VAL A 139 19.10 3.62 -1.00
CA VAL A 139 18.46 2.75 -2.00
C VAL A 139 17.56 3.56 -2.93
N ALA A 140 16.83 4.54 -2.39
CA ALA A 140 15.93 5.37 -3.18
C ALA A 140 16.72 6.15 -4.24
N LYS A 141 17.86 6.75 -3.91
CA LYS A 141 18.70 7.45 -4.88
C LYS A 141 19.36 6.50 -5.89
N THR A 142 19.81 5.32 -5.45
CA THR A 142 20.45 4.33 -6.33
C THR A 142 19.47 3.70 -7.33
N LEU A 143 18.21 3.54 -6.94
CA LEU A 143 17.14 3.04 -7.81
C LEU A 143 16.47 4.14 -8.63
N ASN A 144 16.33 5.34 -8.07
CA ASN A 144 15.51 6.40 -8.63
C ASN A 144 16.38 7.63 -8.89
N SER A 145 16.72 7.86 -10.15
CA SER A 145 17.29 9.12 -10.64
C SER A 145 17.02 9.24 -12.14
N ILE A 146 16.41 10.34 -12.57
CA ILE A 146 16.07 10.58 -13.98
C ILE A 146 17.16 11.45 -14.62
N PRO A 147 17.56 11.17 -15.87
CA PRO A 147 18.38 12.09 -16.66
C PRO A 147 17.64 13.41 -16.93
N GLU A 148 18.35 14.54 -16.98
CA GLU A 148 17.71 15.83 -17.33
C GLU A 148 17.08 15.84 -18.74
N ASP A 149 17.54 14.95 -19.64
CA ASP A 149 17.00 14.73 -20.99
C ASP A 149 16.28 13.36 -21.05
N PRO A 150 14.99 13.28 -21.45
CA PRO A 150 14.27 12.01 -21.66
C PRO A 150 14.85 11.11 -22.76
N LYS A 151 15.81 11.60 -23.56
CA LYS A 151 16.64 10.82 -24.49
C LYS A 151 18.09 10.66 -24.01
N GLY A 152 18.36 11.13 -22.79
CA GLY A 152 19.67 11.15 -22.16
C GLY A 152 20.10 9.80 -21.62
N LYS A 153 21.35 9.76 -21.15
CA LYS A 153 21.92 8.59 -20.49
C LYS A 153 21.32 8.43 -19.10
N SER A 154 21.04 7.19 -18.73
CA SER A 154 20.59 6.80 -17.40
C SER A 154 21.50 7.40 -16.32
N VAL A 155 20.90 7.97 -15.26
CA VAL A 155 21.65 8.45 -14.09
C VAL A 155 22.05 7.28 -13.20
N VAL A 156 21.35 6.16 -13.34
CA VAL A 156 21.62 4.90 -12.64
C VAL A 156 22.36 3.93 -13.56
N THR A 157 23.19 3.06 -12.98
CA THR A 157 24.07 2.17 -13.77
C THR A 157 23.59 0.73 -13.82
N TRP A 158 22.46 0.38 -13.21
CA TRP A 158 21.90 -0.98 -13.29
C TRP A 158 21.08 -1.17 -14.56
N ASP A 159 20.99 -2.43 -15.04
CA ASP A 159 20.15 -2.83 -16.16
C ASP A 159 18.78 -3.33 -15.67
N LEU A 160 18.78 -4.08 -14.56
CA LEU A 160 17.60 -4.66 -13.94
C LEU A 160 17.59 -4.34 -12.44
N ALA A 161 16.41 -4.25 -11.84
CA ALA A 161 16.30 -4.16 -10.38
C ALA A 161 15.19 -5.07 -9.84
N TYR A 162 15.47 -5.80 -8.76
CA TYR A 162 14.45 -6.52 -8.02
C TYR A 162 13.87 -5.63 -6.92
N GLY A 163 12.55 -5.50 -6.93
CA GLY A 163 11.83 -4.68 -5.96
C GLY A 163 10.36 -5.01 -5.93
N ALA A 164 9.57 -4.10 -5.37
CA ALA A 164 8.18 -4.37 -5.12
C ALA A 164 7.28 -3.15 -5.19
N ARG A 165 5.98 -3.42 -5.33
CA ARG A 165 4.91 -2.44 -5.15
C ARG A 165 3.95 -2.97 -4.10
N ALA A 166 3.88 -2.31 -2.95
CA ALA A 166 2.79 -2.46 -2.01
C ALA A 166 1.93 -1.20 -2.09
N ALA A 167 0.64 -1.35 -2.35
CA ALA A 167 -0.25 -0.22 -2.58
C ALA A 167 -1.37 -0.20 -1.55
N MET A 168 -1.72 0.98 -1.06
CA MET A 168 -2.98 1.20 -0.37
C MET A 168 -4.11 1.35 -1.40
N ALA A 169 -3.80 1.98 -2.53
CA ALA A 169 -4.74 2.26 -3.60
C ALA A 169 -4.19 1.81 -4.96
N MET A 170 -5.02 1.17 -5.78
CA MET A 170 -4.55 0.45 -6.97
C MET A 170 -3.77 1.31 -7.97
N GLN A 171 -4.11 2.59 -8.15
CA GLN A 171 -3.37 3.46 -9.06
C GLN A 171 -1.91 3.75 -8.62
N GLU A 172 -1.52 3.47 -7.37
CA GLU A 172 -0.12 3.59 -6.93
C GLU A 172 0.81 2.62 -7.67
N TYR A 173 0.28 1.52 -8.22
CA TYR A 173 1.04 0.65 -9.13
C TYR A 173 1.50 1.37 -10.38
N PHE A 174 0.78 2.41 -10.81
CA PHE A 174 0.95 3.05 -12.10
C PHE A 174 1.52 4.47 -12.02
N ASN A 175 1.37 5.13 -10.88
CA ASN A 175 1.77 6.53 -10.68
C ASN A 175 3.26 6.80 -10.91
N ASP A 176 4.08 5.77 -10.96
CA ASP A 176 5.53 5.81 -11.20
C ASP A 176 5.91 5.52 -12.66
N TYR A 177 4.92 5.39 -13.55
CA TYR A 177 5.14 5.35 -14.99
C TYR A 177 4.81 6.68 -15.68
N VAL A 178 4.47 7.72 -14.90
CA VAL A 178 4.23 9.06 -15.42
C VAL A 178 5.55 9.65 -15.90
N THR A 179 5.60 10.06 -17.16
CA THR A 179 6.81 10.63 -17.78
C THR A 179 7.41 11.75 -16.93
N GLY A 180 8.67 11.57 -16.54
CA GLY A 180 9.44 12.60 -15.83
C GLY A 180 9.28 12.58 -14.31
N LYS A 181 8.62 11.58 -13.72
CA LYS A 181 8.49 11.45 -12.27
C LYS A 181 9.59 10.55 -11.72
N ALA A 182 10.46 11.03 -10.82
CA ALA A 182 11.59 10.27 -10.29
C ALA A 182 11.21 9.03 -9.47
N SER A 183 10.86 7.96 -10.17
CA SER A 183 10.80 6.58 -9.73
C SER A 183 11.77 5.77 -10.57
N ALA A 184 11.76 4.44 -10.49
CA ALA A 184 12.59 3.53 -11.28
C ALA A 184 12.17 3.57 -12.76
N ASP A 185 12.15 4.77 -13.34
CA ASP A 185 11.75 5.16 -14.70
C ASP A 185 12.80 4.67 -15.68
N GLY A 186 13.17 3.40 -15.60
CA GLY A 186 13.83 2.69 -16.65
C GLY A 186 13.01 2.63 -17.94
N PHE A 187 12.22 3.64 -18.29
CA PHE A 187 11.37 3.73 -19.45
C PHE A 187 11.33 5.19 -19.94
N PRO A 188 11.59 5.47 -21.22
CA PRO A 188 11.65 6.83 -21.78
C PRO A 188 10.30 7.58 -21.87
N GLY A 189 9.21 7.03 -21.33
CA GLY A 189 7.88 7.66 -21.27
C GLY A 189 6.98 7.35 -22.48
N ALA A 190 5.66 7.50 -22.29
CA ALA A 190 4.64 7.35 -23.33
C ALA A 190 3.41 8.21 -23.04
N SER A 191 3.05 9.09 -23.98
CA SER A 191 1.95 10.05 -23.80
C SER A 191 0.59 9.37 -23.59
N GLU A 192 0.31 8.25 -24.26
CA GLU A 192 -0.93 7.48 -24.05
C GLU A 192 -1.03 6.94 -22.61
N LEU A 193 0.10 6.47 -22.06
CA LEU A 193 0.15 5.97 -20.68
C LEU A 193 -0.02 7.12 -19.68
N ASP A 194 0.60 8.28 -19.93
CA ASP A 194 0.43 9.48 -19.11
C ASP A 194 -1.04 9.94 -19.05
N GLU A 195 -1.74 9.93 -20.19
CA GLU A 195 -3.15 10.28 -20.27
C GLU A 195 -4.03 9.31 -19.47
N LEU A 196 -3.77 8.01 -19.57
CA LEU A 196 -4.49 6.99 -18.80
C LEU A 196 -4.24 7.13 -17.29
N ILE A 197 -3.00 7.34 -16.88
CA ILE A 197 -2.66 7.52 -15.46
C ILE A 197 -3.30 8.80 -14.92
N ALA A 198 -3.25 9.90 -15.68
CA ALA A 198 -3.91 11.15 -15.31
C ALA A 198 -5.44 10.97 -15.18
N ALA A 199 -6.06 10.23 -16.10
CA ALA A 199 -7.48 9.90 -16.02
C ALA A 199 -7.83 9.08 -14.77
N SER A 200 -7.01 8.07 -14.43
CA SER A 200 -7.24 7.25 -13.22
C SER A 200 -7.15 8.07 -11.93
N ASN A 201 -6.20 9.00 -11.84
CA ASN A 201 -6.00 9.85 -10.66
C ASN A 201 -7.06 10.93 -10.48
N SER A 202 -7.81 11.25 -11.54
CA SER A 202 -8.83 12.31 -11.57
C SER A 202 -10.26 11.79 -11.79
N SER A 203 -10.47 10.48 -11.69
CA SER A 203 -11.81 9.89 -11.85
C SER A 203 -12.68 10.10 -10.61
N THR A 204 -13.94 10.48 -10.83
CA THR A 204 -15.00 10.50 -9.80
C THR A 204 -15.93 9.28 -9.89
N ASP A 205 -15.80 8.48 -10.96
CA ASP A 205 -16.57 7.27 -11.20
C ASP A 205 -15.70 6.03 -10.92
N PRO A 206 -16.02 5.21 -9.91
CA PRO A 206 -15.26 4.01 -9.58
C PRO A 206 -15.23 2.96 -10.70
N ASP A 207 -16.31 2.77 -11.46
CA ASP A 207 -16.38 1.78 -12.54
C ASP A 207 -15.56 2.24 -13.75
N ALA A 208 -15.64 3.53 -14.09
CA ALA A 208 -14.80 4.13 -15.12
C ALA A 208 -13.30 4.09 -14.72
N ASN A 209 -13.00 4.33 -13.44
CA ASN A 209 -11.63 4.23 -12.93
C ASN A 209 -11.10 2.80 -13.06
N LYS A 210 -11.88 1.82 -12.61
CA LYS A 210 -11.55 0.40 -12.73
C LYS A 210 -11.23 0.00 -14.17
N ALA A 211 -12.06 0.40 -15.13
CA ALA A 211 -11.81 0.14 -16.55
C ALA A 211 -10.54 0.84 -17.06
N THR A 212 -10.23 2.04 -16.57
CA THR A 212 -8.99 2.76 -16.89
C THR A 212 -7.77 2.03 -16.34
N LEU A 213 -7.81 1.57 -15.08
CA LEU A 213 -6.74 0.79 -14.45
C LEU A 213 -6.45 -0.51 -15.22
N MET A 214 -7.49 -1.21 -15.68
CA MET A 214 -7.33 -2.41 -16.51
C MET A 214 -6.60 -2.13 -17.82
N LYS A 215 -6.88 -1.00 -18.47
CA LYS A 215 -6.19 -0.60 -19.71
C LYS A 215 -4.72 -0.25 -19.46
N ILE A 216 -4.41 0.38 -18.32
CA ILE A 216 -3.02 0.64 -17.94
C ILE A 216 -2.28 -0.68 -17.73
N ASP A 217 -2.89 -1.64 -17.01
CA ASP A 217 -2.32 -2.96 -16.78
C ASP A 217 -2.07 -3.72 -18.11
N GLU A 218 -3.03 -3.68 -19.04
CA GLU A 218 -2.88 -4.23 -20.40
C GLU A 218 -1.74 -3.56 -21.19
N TYR A 219 -1.60 -2.24 -21.09
CA TYR A 219 -0.52 -1.50 -21.73
C TYR A 219 0.84 -1.93 -21.19
N LEU A 220 0.99 -1.98 -19.86
CA LEU A 220 2.23 -2.39 -19.20
C LEU A 220 2.58 -3.84 -19.49
N ASN A 221 1.58 -4.73 -19.51
CA ASN A 221 1.75 -6.14 -19.86
C ASN A 221 2.20 -6.31 -21.32
N THR A 222 1.55 -5.64 -22.27
CA THR A 222 1.90 -5.73 -23.71
C THR A 222 3.32 -5.22 -23.99
N ASN A 223 3.69 -4.10 -23.36
CA ASN A 223 4.97 -3.44 -23.57
C ASN A 223 6.09 -3.94 -22.64
N VAL A 224 5.76 -4.79 -21.67
CA VAL A 224 6.66 -5.36 -20.65
C VAL A 224 7.58 -4.29 -20.07
N LEU A 225 7.00 -3.21 -19.53
CA LEU A 225 7.81 -2.13 -18.92
C LEU A 225 8.44 -2.58 -17.59
N THR A 226 7.81 -3.55 -16.94
CA THR A 226 8.30 -4.28 -15.78
C THR A 226 7.92 -5.75 -15.95
N ILE A 227 8.56 -6.64 -15.21
CA ILE A 227 8.25 -8.07 -15.20
C ILE A 227 7.76 -8.44 -13.79
N PRO A 228 6.43 -8.54 -13.57
CA PRO A 228 5.89 -9.13 -12.36
C PRO A 228 6.40 -10.56 -12.19
N LEU A 229 6.91 -10.90 -11.00
CA LEU A 229 7.44 -12.23 -10.70
C LEU A 229 6.40 -13.04 -9.92
N TYR A 230 5.91 -12.46 -8.81
CA TYR A 230 4.92 -13.10 -7.96
C TYR A 230 4.11 -12.07 -7.17
N TYR A 231 2.88 -12.44 -6.80
CA TYR A 231 2.10 -11.72 -5.80
C TYR A 231 2.49 -12.23 -4.42
N GLN A 232 2.93 -11.31 -3.57
CA GLN A 232 3.22 -11.59 -2.17
C GLN A 232 1.89 -11.75 -1.43
N GLN A 233 1.68 -12.92 -0.84
CA GLN A 233 0.55 -13.14 0.05
C GLN A 233 0.87 -12.69 1.46
N LEU A 234 -0.17 -12.24 2.17
CA LEU A 234 -0.18 -12.03 3.60
C LEU A 234 -0.86 -13.22 4.26
N TYR A 235 -0.40 -13.63 5.43
CA TYR A 235 -1.04 -14.68 6.21
C TYR A 235 -1.50 -14.10 7.54
N SER A 236 -2.79 -14.21 7.83
CA SER A 236 -3.30 -14.00 9.18
C SER A 236 -2.98 -15.24 10.03
N VAL A 237 -2.42 -15.00 11.21
CA VAL A 237 -2.03 -15.99 12.21
C VAL A 237 -3.00 -15.88 13.36
N GLU A 238 -3.82 -16.91 13.58
CA GLU A 238 -4.88 -16.88 14.60
C GLU A 238 -4.78 -18.10 15.53
N SER A 239 -4.84 -17.87 16.84
CA SER A 239 -5.00 -18.95 17.82
C SER A 239 -6.43 -19.47 17.78
N LYS A 240 -6.63 -20.77 18.02
CA LYS A 240 -7.98 -21.36 18.19
C LYS A 240 -8.76 -20.78 19.37
N ARG A 241 -8.08 -20.07 20.29
CA ARG A 241 -8.72 -19.31 21.37
C ARG A 241 -9.47 -18.08 20.88
N LEU A 242 -9.06 -17.51 19.74
CA LEU A 242 -9.64 -16.30 19.18
C LEU A 242 -10.89 -16.64 18.37
N ASN A 243 -11.94 -15.83 18.55
CA ASN A 243 -13.12 -15.86 17.72
C ASN A 243 -13.46 -14.43 17.29
N ARG A 244 -13.34 -14.17 15.98
CA ARG A 244 -13.72 -12.91 15.34
C ARG A 244 -15.23 -12.67 15.30
N ASN A 245 -16.05 -13.64 15.72
CA ASN A 245 -17.52 -13.58 15.71
C ASN A 245 -18.14 -13.28 14.34
N GLY A 246 -17.52 -13.80 13.29
CA GLY A 246 -17.98 -13.65 11.89
C GLY A 246 -17.42 -12.42 11.18
N GLU A 247 -16.62 -11.60 11.86
CA GLU A 247 -15.99 -10.42 11.25
C GLU A 247 -14.96 -10.83 10.18
N PRO A 248 -14.90 -10.12 9.05
CA PRO A 248 -14.14 -10.53 7.88
C PRO A 248 -12.63 -10.43 8.10
N HIS A 249 -11.87 -11.23 7.36
CA HIS A 249 -10.44 -11.00 7.13
C HIS A 249 -10.24 -9.97 6.02
N GLY A 250 -9.14 -9.22 6.09
CA GLY A 250 -8.84 -8.15 5.15
C GLY A 250 -7.34 -7.88 5.02
N ASN A 251 -7.00 -6.79 4.34
CA ASN A 251 -5.63 -6.33 4.16
C ASN A 251 -5.12 -5.67 5.45
N ASP A 252 -4.60 -6.48 6.37
CA ASP A 252 -4.10 -6.02 7.67
C ASP A 252 -2.84 -5.16 7.60
N GLN A 253 -2.24 -4.94 6.43
CA GLN A 253 -1.20 -3.94 6.23
C GLN A 253 -1.71 -2.50 6.45
N PHE A 254 -3.01 -2.28 6.30
CA PHE A 254 -3.68 -0.99 6.43
C PHE A 254 -4.88 -1.11 7.38
N ASN A 255 -5.59 -0.01 7.59
CA ASN A 255 -6.77 0.00 8.44
C ASN A 255 -8.01 -0.41 7.64
N TYR A 256 -8.75 -1.37 8.17
CA TYR A 256 -10.14 -1.63 7.82
C TYR A 256 -10.87 -1.90 9.12
N ASP A 257 -12.19 -1.88 9.07
CA ASP A 257 -12.98 -2.13 10.26
C ASP A 257 -12.89 -3.61 10.67
N TRP A 258 -12.11 -3.86 11.73
CA TRP A 258 -11.99 -5.16 12.36
C TRP A 258 -13.24 -5.55 13.13
N ASN A 259 -14.04 -4.55 13.56
CA ASN A 259 -15.05 -4.71 14.58
C ASN A 259 -14.50 -5.47 15.81
N ILE A 260 -13.28 -5.13 16.23
CA ILE A 260 -12.56 -5.86 17.29
C ILE A 260 -13.31 -5.82 18.64
N GLN A 261 -14.16 -4.82 18.87
CA GLN A 261 -15.07 -4.78 20.01
C GLN A 261 -15.99 -6.00 20.08
N ASN A 262 -16.31 -6.60 18.92
CA ASN A 262 -17.12 -7.80 18.82
C ASN A 262 -16.34 -9.09 19.02
N TRP A 263 -15.01 -9.09 18.89
CA TRP A 263 -14.20 -10.29 19.02
C TRP A 263 -14.21 -10.81 20.46
N THR A 264 -13.93 -12.10 20.60
CA THR A 264 -13.83 -12.78 21.90
C THR A 264 -12.62 -13.69 21.90
N VAL A 265 -11.99 -13.86 23.06
CA VAL A 265 -10.93 -14.84 23.26
C VAL A 265 -11.28 -15.72 24.46
N GLU A 266 -10.89 -17.00 24.43
CA GLU A 266 -11.05 -17.89 25.58
C GLU A 266 -10.41 -17.27 26.85
N PRO A 267 -11.18 -17.13 27.95
CA PRO A 267 -10.67 -16.55 29.20
C PRO A 267 -9.52 -17.35 29.81
N ASP A 268 -8.64 -16.66 30.53
CA ASP A 268 -7.57 -17.27 31.30
C ASP A 268 -8.10 -18.00 32.56
N ALA A 269 -7.19 -18.58 33.35
CA ALA A 269 -7.54 -19.30 34.57
C ALA A 269 -8.24 -18.44 35.64
N ASN A 270 -8.15 -17.11 35.55
CA ASN A 270 -8.83 -16.16 36.43
C ASN A 270 -10.16 -15.65 35.83
N GLY A 271 -10.55 -16.15 34.66
CA GLY A 271 -11.75 -15.74 33.94
C GLY A 271 -11.60 -14.43 33.16
N LYS A 272 -10.37 -13.93 32.94
CA LYS A 272 -10.10 -12.71 32.18
C LYS A 272 -9.86 -13.05 30.70
N ALA A 273 -10.57 -12.40 29.79
CA ALA A 273 -10.37 -12.54 28.35
C ALA A 273 -9.17 -11.70 27.88
N VAL A 274 -7.97 -12.29 27.90
CA VAL A 274 -6.73 -11.64 27.45
C VAL A 274 -6.35 -12.15 26.06
N MET A 275 -6.29 -11.22 25.10
CA MET A 275 -5.83 -11.46 23.73
C MET A 275 -4.36 -11.04 23.60
N TYR A 276 -3.55 -11.89 22.99
CA TYR A 276 -2.16 -11.56 22.70
C TYR A 276 -1.92 -11.25 21.21
N THR A 277 -1.04 -10.30 20.91
CA THR A 277 -0.66 -9.91 19.55
C THR A 277 0.82 -9.47 19.49
N ASN A 278 1.30 -9.04 18.32
CA ASN A 278 2.62 -8.45 18.12
C ASN A 278 2.52 -6.97 17.71
N ALA A 279 3.60 -6.41 17.14
CA ALA A 279 3.70 -5.02 16.68
C ALA A 279 3.48 -3.99 17.81
N ALA A 280 4.04 -4.26 18.99
CA ALA A 280 4.23 -3.24 20.01
C ALA A 280 5.40 -2.30 19.65
N PRO A 281 5.33 -1.03 20.07
CA PRO A 281 6.39 -0.06 19.81
C PRO A 281 7.73 -0.41 20.48
N ILE A 282 8.83 -0.06 19.80
CA ILE A 282 10.20 -0.25 20.32
C ILE A 282 10.65 0.92 21.19
N ASP A 283 10.37 2.17 20.77
CA ASP A 283 10.83 3.38 21.47
C ASP A 283 9.67 4.31 21.87
N TYR A 284 8.63 4.36 21.04
CA TYR A 284 7.43 5.19 21.21
C TYR A 284 6.31 4.68 20.30
N PHE A 285 5.06 5.08 20.59
CA PHE A 285 3.98 4.89 19.62
C PHE A 285 4.20 5.82 18.43
N GLU A 286 4.35 5.24 17.24
CA GLU A 286 4.47 6.03 16.00
C GLU A 286 3.16 6.79 15.75
N GLN A 287 3.27 8.03 15.29
CA GLN A 287 2.10 8.81 14.91
C GLN A 287 1.33 8.10 13.78
N PRO A 288 -0.02 8.02 13.84
CA PRO A 288 -0.79 7.08 13.04
C PRO A 288 -0.86 7.42 11.54
N TRP A 289 -0.39 8.60 11.11
CA TRP A 289 -0.39 9.03 9.70
C TRP A 289 0.85 8.59 8.90
N VAL A 290 1.87 7.96 9.53
CA VAL A 290 3.02 7.37 8.80
C VAL A 290 2.64 6.01 8.23
N ASN A 291 2.46 5.03 9.12
CA ASN A 291 2.20 3.63 8.78
C ASN A 291 0.78 3.25 9.19
N LEU A 292 -0.16 3.45 8.26
CA LEU A 292 -1.62 3.44 8.42
C LEU A 292 -2.25 2.07 8.78
N GLY A 293 -1.55 1.20 9.51
CA GLY A 293 -2.10 -0.08 9.94
C GLY A 293 -1.09 -1.13 10.38
N LEU A 294 0.21 -0.85 10.34
CA LEU A 294 1.23 -1.86 10.70
C LEU A 294 1.30 -2.13 12.21
N TRP A 295 1.19 -1.09 13.02
CA TRP A 295 1.33 -1.20 14.48
C TRP A 295 0.01 -1.57 15.15
N ALA A 296 0.08 -2.42 16.18
CA ALA A 296 -1.11 -2.77 16.96
C ALA A 296 -1.79 -1.53 17.55
N GLY A 297 -1.00 -0.57 18.01
CA GLY A 297 -1.51 0.72 18.50
C GLY A 297 -2.33 1.48 17.46
N ASN A 298 -1.95 1.42 16.17
CA ASN A 298 -2.68 2.14 15.11
C ASN A 298 -4.09 1.59 14.90
N LYS A 299 -4.30 0.30 15.16
CA LYS A 299 -5.61 -0.35 15.02
C LYS A 299 -6.46 -0.30 16.28
N LEU A 300 -5.81 -0.24 17.45
CA LEU A 300 -6.48 -0.33 18.76
C LEU A 300 -6.84 1.04 19.33
N ILE A 301 -5.95 2.02 19.15
CA ILE A 301 -6.01 3.31 19.83
C ILE A 301 -6.82 4.32 19.02
N TRP A 302 -6.89 4.18 17.70
CA TRP A 302 -7.44 5.20 16.80
C TRP A 302 -8.69 4.71 16.08
N ALA A 303 -9.70 5.57 16.03
CA ALA A 303 -10.77 5.52 15.05
C ALA A 303 -10.49 6.52 13.91
N HIS A 304 -11.12 6.30 12.77
CA HIS A 304 -10.92 7.07 11.54
C HIS A 304 -12.17 7.90 11.22
N MET A 305 -12.12 8.73 10.19
CA MET A 305 -13.33 9.47 9.79
C MET A 305 -14.36 8.54 9.12
N LEU A 306 -13.89 7.61 8.30
CA LEU A 306 -14.68 6.63 7.57
C LEU A 306 -14.13 5.21 7.82
N SER A 307 -14.91 4.17 7.49
CA SER A 307 -14.47 2.78 7.58
C SER A 307 -14.18 2.21 6.19
N ALA A 308 -13.05 1.52 6.02
CA ALA A 308 -12.73 0.82 4.78
C ALA A 308 -13.39 -0.57 4.72
N LYS A 309 -13.69 -1.04 3.51
CA LYS A 309 -13.93 -2.47 3.27
C LYS A 309 -12.64 -3.27 3.53
N PRO A 310 -12.73 -4.58 3.86
CA PRO A 310 -11.58 -5.36 4.28
C PRO A 310 -10.38 -5.35 3.32
N PHE A 311 -10.61 -5.32 2.01
CA PHE A 311 -9.54 -5.31 0.99
C PHE A 311 -9.30 -3.94 0.36
N LEU A 312 -9.77 -2.85 1.01
CA LEU A 312 -9.60 -1.46 0.58
C LEU A 312 -10.19 -1.13 -0.79
N ASP A 313 -11.15 -1.92 -1.27
CA ASP A 313 -11.84 -1.73 -2.54
C ASP A 313 -13.06 -0.79 -2.43
N GLY A 314 -13.15 -0.02 -1.35
CA GLY A 314 -14.16 1.01 -1.12
C GLY A 314 -14.38 1.34 0.35
N VAL A 315 -15.32 2.24 0.58
CA VAL A 315 -15.79 2.62 1.92
C VAL A 315 -16.90 1.66 2.36
N ALA A 316 -16.83 1.18 3.59
CA ALA A 316 -17.85 0.36 4.24
C ALA A 316 -18.94 1.21 4.90
N GLY A 317 -18.58 2.40 5.38
CA GLY A 317 -19.50 3.35 6.01
C GLY A 317 -18.76 4.51 6.65
N GLY A 318 -19.50 5.30 7.43
CA GLY A 318 -18.93 6.29 8.33
C GLY A 318 -18.33 5.64 9.58
N ASP A 319 -17.33 6.28 10.19
CA ASP A 319 -16.73 5.86 11.45
C ASP A 319 -16.94 6.94 12.54
N LEU A 320 -15.95 7.80 12.82
CA LEU A 320 -16.16 9.02 13.62
C LEU A 320 -17.15 9.97 12.94
N ALA A 321 -17.15 10.04 11.60
CA ALA A 321 -18.26 10.61 10.86
C ALA A 321 -19.40 9.60 10.79
N GLU A 322 -20.60 9.96 11.27
CA GLU A 322 -21.77 9.09 11.11
C GLU A 322 -22.17 8.95 9.63
N SER A 323 -21.97 10.01 8.85
CA SER A 323 -22.29 10.02 7.41
C SER A 323 -21.36 10.95 6.63
N TYR A 324 -21.29 10.71 5.33
CA TYR A 324 -20.54 11.55 4.41
C TYR A 324 -21.26 11.69 3.07
N VAL A 325 -20.94 12.76 2.35
CA VAL A 325 -21.38 13.03 0.98
C VAL A 325 -20.18 13.52 0.17
N MET A 326 -19.88 12.84 -0.92
CA MET A 326 -18.98 13.35 -1.96
C MET A 326 -19.84 13.99 -3.05
N SER A 327 -19.50 15.23 -3.46
CA SER A 327 -20.19 15.89 -4.56
C SER A 327 -19.98 15.16 -5.90
N ASP A 328 -20.92 15.31 -6.83
CA ASP A 328 -20.85 14.66 -8.16
C ASP A 328 -19.59 15.03 -8.95
N ASP A 329 -19.05 16.24 -8.74
CA ASP A 329 -17.81 16.70 -9.35
C ASP A 329 -16.53 16.22 -8.61
N GLY A 330 -16.69 15.49 -7.51
CA GLY A 330 -15.60 14.93 -6.70
C GLY A 330 -14.74 15.98 -5.99
N LYS A 331 -15.22 17.22 -5.87
CA LYS A 331 -14.45 18.34 -5.30
C LYS A 331 -14.89 18.79 -3.93
N THR A 332 -15.97 18.25 -3.39
CA THR A 332 -16.45 18.60 -2.04
C THR A 332 -16.79 17.32 -1.29
N LEU A 333 -16.07 17.10 -0.18
CA LEU A 333 -16.44 16.10 0.81
C LEU A 333 -17.10 16.79 1.99
N THR A 334 -18.32 16.40 2.30
CA THR A 334 -19.04 16.79 3.52
C THR A 334 -19.12 15.58 4.44
N MET A 335 -18.70 15.74 5.70
CA MET A 335 -18.79 14.71 6.73
C MET A 335 -19.56 15.24 7.93
N THR A 336 -20.55 14.50 8.40
CA THR A 336 -21.27 14.82 9.64
C THR A 336 -20.71 13.94 10.75
N LEU A 337 -20.11 14.57 11.75
CA LEU A 337 -19.53 13.88 12.89
C LEU A 337 -20.64 13.21 13.73
N ARG A 338 -20.33 12.07 14.32
CA ARG A 338 -21.24 11.38 15.24
C ARG A 338 -21.42 12.18 16.52
N ASP A 339 -22.61 12.15 17.11
CA ASP A 339 -22.86 12.77 18.40
C ASP A 339 -22.33 11.89 19.55
N GLY A 340 -21.80 12.53 20.61
CA GLY A 340 -21.45 11.86 21.87
C GLY A 340 -20.18 11.01 21.85
N ILE A 341 -19.39 11.07 20.77
CA ILE A 341 -18.07 10.43 20.70
C ILE A 341 -17.06 11.14 21.61
N LYS A 342 -16.12 10.36 22.15
CA LYS A 342 -15.15 10.83 23.14
C LYS A 342 -13.75 10.31 22.86
N TRP A 343 -12.76 11.11 23.24
CA TRP A 343 -11.38 10.68 23.43
C TRP A 343 -11.28 9.74 24.64
N HIS A 344 -10.21 8.95 24.72
CA HIS A 344 -9.96 8.01 25.81
C HIS A 344 -9.91 8.66 27.20
N ASP A 345 -9.63 9.95 27.29
CA ASP A 345 -9.63 10.72 28.54
C ASP A 345 -11.02 11.28 28.92
N GLY A 346 -12.04 11.03 28.09
CA GLY A 346 -13.43 11.40 28.32
C GLY A 346 -13.85 12.73 27.70
N ASP A 347 -12.93 13.51 27.13
CA ASP A 347 -13.29 14.75 26.43
C ASP A 347 -14.07 14.44 25.14
N PRO A 348 -15.04 15.29 24.76
CA PRO A 348 -15.76 15.11 23.51
C PRO A 348 -14.83 15.29 22.31
N ILE A 349 -15.02 14.48 21.27
CA ILE A 349 -14.39 14.73 19.96
C ILE A 349 -15.25 15.74 19.22
N THR A 350 -14.64 16.80 18.72
CA THR A 350 -15.34 17.93 18.10
C THR A 350 -14.85 18.21 16.69
N VAL A 351 -15.62 19.01 15.93
CA VAL A 351 -15.18 19.53 14.63
C VAL A 351 -13.90 20.37 14.72
N ASP A 352 -13.62 20.98 15.87
CA ASP A 352 -12.39 21.73 16.12
C ASP A 352 -11.17 20.81 16.17
N ASP A 353 -11.30 19.61 16.73
CA ASP A 353 -10.24 18.60 16.73
C ASP A 353 -9.92 18.14 15.31
N VAL A 354 -10.96 17.87 14.51
CA VAL A 354 -10.81 17.38 13.13
C VAL A 354 -10.20 18.44 12.24
N THR A 355 -10.73 19.66 12.26
CA THR A 355 -10.23 20.77 11.43
C THR A 355 -8.81 21.17 11.81
N PHE A 356 -8.50 21.25 13.12
CA PHE A 356 -7.12 21.44 13.58
C PHE A 356 -6.19 20.34 13.06
N SER A 357 -6.60 19.08 13.18
CA SER A 357 -5.77 17.94 12.79
C SER A 357 -5.47 17.91 11.29
N LEU A 358 -6.41 18.32 10.44
CA LEU A 358 -6.20 18.43 8.99
C LEU A 358 -5.13 19.47 8.64
N GLU A 359 -5.21 20.64 9.27
CA GLU A 359 -4.21 21.70 9.10
C GLU A 359 -2.85 21.28 9.68
N PHE A 360 -2.84 20.67 10.86
CA PHE A 360 -1.64 20.17 11.52
C PHE A 360 -0.93 19.10 10.68
N ALA A 361 -1.69 18.18 10.08
CA ALA A 361 -1.18 17.12 9.22
C ALA A 361 -0.46 17.67 7.96
N LEU A 362 -0.95 18.76 7.36
CA LEU A 362 -0.32 19.39 6.19
C LEU A 362 1.11 19.89 6.45
N LYS A 363 1.43 20.23 7.71
CA LYS A 363 2.78 20.69 8.12
C LYS A 363 3.61 19.60 8.79
N THR A 364 3.06 18.41 8.94
CA THR A 364 3.74 17.28 9.57
C THR A 364 4.62 16.55 8.54
N PRO A 365 5.86 16.16 8.87
CA PRO A 365 6.72 15.38 7.99
C PRO A 365 6.30 13.91 7.98
N ASN A 366 6.74 13.17 6.96
CA ASN A 366 6.57 11.72 6.85
C ASN A 366 5.10 11.23 6.87
N LEU A 367 4.17 12.03 6.35
CA LEU A 367 2.83 11.52 6.05
C LEU A 367 2.90 10.43 4.99
N HIS A 368 2.04 9.42 5.14
CA HIS A 368 1.81 8.44 4.08
C HIS A 368 1.47 9.15 2.77
N GLY A 369 2.13 8.74 1.67
CA GLY A 369 2.12 9.48 0.40
C GLY A 369 0.71 9.73 -0.16
N VAL A 370 -0.21 8.78 -0.01
CA VAL A 370 -1.61 8.94 -0.47
C VAL A 370 -2.37 9.97 0.38
N VAL A 371 -2.22 9.92 1.70
CA VAL A 371 -2.86 10.89 2.60
C VAL A 371 -2.28 12.28 2.34
N ALA A 372 -0.96 12.39 2.22
CA ALA A 372 -0.30 13.64 1.85
C ALA A 372 -0.82 14.19 0.51
N SER A 373 -0.96 13.34 -0.51
CA SER A 373 -1.49 13.72 -1.82
C SER A 373 -2.94 14.24 -1.73
N THR A 374 -3.78 13.59 -0.92
CA THR A 374 -5.15 14.04 -0.66
C THR A 374 -5.17 15.38 0.06
N LEU A 375 -4.46 15.54 1.18
CA LEU A 375 -4.48 16.79 1.94
C LEU A 375 -3.91 17.97 1.13
N ASN A 376 -2.82 17.75 0.38
CA ASN A 376 -2.25 18.79 -0.50
C ASN A 376 -3.17 19.19 -1.66
N SER A 377 -4.24 18.43 -1.94
CA SER A 377 -5.23 18.79 -2.96
C SER A 377 -6.35 19.69 -2.46
N ILE A 378 -6.41 19.98 -1.15
CA ILE A 378 -7.40 20.88 -0.54
C ILE A 378 -7.15 22.32 -1.01
N GLU A 379 -8.22 23.06 -1.29
CA GLU A 379 -8.13 24.49 -1.64
C GLU A 379 -7.43 25.27 -0.51
N GLY A 380 -6.41 26.06 -0.83
CA GLY A 380 -5.67 26.83 0.16
C GLY A 380 -4.57 26.06 0.92
N ALA A 381 -4.38 24.76 0.66
CA ALA A 381 -3.37 23.96 1.36
C ALA A 381 -1.94 24.46 1.10
N ALA A 382 -1.63 24.83 -0.15
CA ALA A 382 -0.30 25.32 -0.53
C ALA A 382 0.03 26.66 0.16
N GLU A 383 -0.93 27.57 0.23
CA GLU A 383 -0.82 28.86 0.91
C GLU A 383 -0.62 28.68 2.43
N TYR A 384 -1.36 27.75 3.03
CA TYR A 384 -1.21 27.41 4.44
C TYR A 384 0.17 26.83 4.76
N VAL A 385 0.66 25.88 3.95
CA VAL A 385 1.98 25.27 4.11
C VAL A 385 3.10 26.30 3.89
N ALA A 386 2.93 27.21 2.92
CA ALA A 386 3.87 28.30 2.68
C ALA A 386 3.86 29.39 3.76
N GLY A 387 2.91 29.36 4.69
CA GLY A 387 2.74 30.36 5.75
C GLY A 387 2.17 31.68 5.25
N THR A 388 1.56 31.71 4.06
CA THR A 388 0.90 32.90 3.50
C THR A 388 -0.59 32.98 3.84
N ALA A 389 -1.16 31.92 4.43
CA ALA A 389 -2.50 31.89 5.00
C ALA A 389 -2.47 31.32 6.43
N GLU A 390 -3.30 31.88 7.32
CA GLU A 390 -3.43 31.41 8.72
C GLU A 390 -4.18 30.08 8.82
N HIS A 391 -5.14 29.85 7.91
CA HIS A 391 -5.98 28.65 7.84
C HIS A 391 -6.11 28.16 6.39
N VAL A 392 -6.48 26.90 6.24
CA VAL A 392 -6.71 26.27 4.93
C VAL A 392 -8.10 26.67 4.42
N ALA A 393 -8.15 27.45 3.34
CA ALA A 393 -9.39 28.04 2.81
C ALA A 393 -10.49 27.02 2.45
N GLY A 394 -10.10 25.81 2.04
CA GLY A 394 -11.01 24.72 1.66
C GLY A 394 -11.60 23.96 2.84
N ILE A 395 -11.21 24.23 4.08
CA ILE A 395 -11.73 23.57 5.28
C ILE A 395 -12.70 24.51 5.99
N SER A 396 -13.91 24.04 6.24
CA SER A 396 -14.88 24.76 7.06
C SER A 396 -15.73 23.81 7.89
N ALA A 397 -16.27 24.29 9.02
CA ALA A 397 -17.24 23.56 9.81
C ALA A 397 -18.48 24.41 10.10
N ASP A 398 -19.65 23.77 10.11
CA ASP A 398 -20.92 24.36 10.54
C ASP A 398 -21.68 23.33 11.41
N GLY A 399 -21.96 23.69 12.65
CA GLY A 399 -22.45 22.75 13.66
C GLY A 399 -21.52 21.53 13.79
N ASN A 400 -22.08 20.33 13.62
CA ASN A 400 -21.32 19.07 13.68
C ASN A 400 -20.88 18.57 12.29
N THR A 401 -20.89 19.43 11.27
CA THR A 401 -20.58 19.08 9.89
C THR A 401 -19.30 19.75 9.43
N ILE A 402 -18.37 18.96 8.88
CA ILE A 402 -17.12 19.41 8.27
C ILE A 402 -17.27 19.35 6.76
N THR A 403 -16.84 20.40 6.08
CA THR A 403 -16.78 20.47 4.61
C THR A 403 -15.35 20.71 4.19
N ILE A 404 -14.87 19.89 3.25
CA ILE A 404 -13.54 19.95 2.66
C ILE A 404 -13.72 20.15 1.15
N LYS A 405 -13.18 21.26 0.63
CA LYS A 405 -13.15 21.58 -0.80
C LYS A 405 -11.77 21.31 -1.37
N PHE A 406 -11.74 20.65 -2.52
CA PHE A 406 -10.52 20.27 -3.21
C PHE A 406 -10.33 21.11 -4.47
N ALA A 407 -9.13 21.66 -4.64
CA ALA A 407 -8.77 22.46 -5.82
C ALA A 407 -8.79 21.60 -7.11
N LYS A 408 -8.47 20.32 -6.96
CA LYS A 408 -8.44 19.30 -8.01
C LYS A 408 -9.12 18.02 -7.54
N VAL A 409 -9.68 17.26 -8.48
CA VAL A 409 -10.19 15.91 -8.19
C VAL A 409 -9.02 15.03 -7.76
N ASN A 410 -9.25 14.19 -6.75
CA ASN A 410 -8.33 13.16 -6.31
C ASN A 410 -9.12 11.88 -6.04
N ALA A 411 -8.84 10.82 -6.80
CA ALA A 411 -9.56 9.54 -6.70
C ALA A 411 -9.47 8.87 -5.31
N ASN A 412 -8.51 9.28 -4.46
CA ASN A 412 -8.25 8.68 -3.15
C ASN A 412 -8.94 9.37 -1.99
N VAL A 413 -9.69 10.45 -2.19
CA VAL A 413 -10.22 11.24 -1.06
C VAL A 413 -10.91 10.35 -0.03
N LEU A 414 -11.87 9.53 -0.46
CA LEU A 414 -12.63 8.67 0.45
C LEU A 414 -11.73 7.63 1.13
N LEU A 415 -10.84 6.98 0.39
CA LEU A 415 -9.92 5.99 0.94
C LEU A 415 -8.93 6.62 1.94
N SER A 416 -8.41 7.82 1.69
CA SER A 416 -7.55 8.52 2.65
C SER A 416 -8.26 8.75 3.98
N PHE A 417 -9.56 9.09 3.95
CA PHE A 417 -10.36 9.29 5.17
C PHE A 417 -10.79 7.99 5.86
N THR A 418 -10.57 6.82 5.26
CA THR A 418 -10.67 5.53 5.98
C THR A 418 -9.41 5.16 6.75
N GLN A 419 -8.30 5.85 6.47
CA GLN A 419 -7.00 5.60 7.09
C GLN A 419 -6.56 6.73 8.01
N TRP A 420 -7.14 7.91 7.85
CA TRP A 420 -6.81 9.10 8.62
C TRP A 420 -7.74 9.25 9.83
N GLY A 421 -7.14 9.34 11.02
CA GLY A 421 -7.80 9.65 12.27
C GLY A 421 -7.32 11.00 12.85
N PRO A 422 -8.22 11.82 13.43
CA PRO A 422 -7.84 13.11 14.02
C PRO A 422 -7.02 12.92 15.32
N PHE A 423 -6.34 13.99 15.73
CA PHE A 423 -5.70 14.12 17.03
C PHE A 423 -6.55 14.93 18.01
N PRO A 424 -6.44 14.67 19.32
CA PRO A 424 -7.02 15.54 20.35
C PRO A 424 -6.27 16.88 20.40
N LYS A 425 -6.89 17.96 19.89
CA LYS A 425 -6.26 19.28 19.66
C LYS A 425 -5.52 19.79 20.88
N LYS A 426 -6.09 19.62 22.09
CA LYS A 426 -5.55 20.13 23.35
C LYS A 426 -4.13 19.67 23.67
N TYR A 427 -3.67 18.54 23.11
CA TYR A 427 -2.31 18.01 23.31
C TYR A 427 -1.29 18.51 22.29
N PHE A 428 -1.76 19.13 21.20
CA PHE A 428 -0.93 19.55 20.07
C PHE A 428 -1.00 21.06 19.82
N GLU A 429 -1.84 21.79 20.54
CA GLU A 429 -1.84 23.25 20.50
C GLU A 429 -0.48 23.82 20.91
N GLY A 430 0.16 24.56 20.00
CA GLY A 430 1.50 25.11 20.19
C GLY A 430 2.65 24.11 19.97
N VAL A 431 2.37 22.85 19.62
CA VAL A 431 3.40 21.89 19.19
C VAL A 431 3.81 22.21 17.76
N ASP A 432 5.12 22.21 17.50
CA ASP A 432 5.65 22.29 16.13
C ASP A 432 5.31 20.99 15.37
N PRO A 433 4.52 21.03 14.28
CA PRO A 433 4.17 19.84 13.50
C PRO A 433 5.39 19.08 12.98
N THR A 434 6.51 19.77 12.75
CA THR A 434 7.76 19.14 12.30
C THR A 434 8.43 18.27 13.36
N LEU A 435 8.07 18.49 14.62
CA LEU A 435 8.58 17.76 15.79
C LEU A 435 7.51 16.86 16.40
N VAL A 436 6.37 16.63 15.72
CA VAL A 436 5.24 15.92 16.32
C VAL A 436 5.65 14.59 16.94
N GLN A 437 6.47 13.78 16.26
CA GLN A 437 6.88 12.45 16.74
C GLN A 437 7.70 12.51 18.04
N GLN A 438 8.27 13.66 18.39
CA GLN A 438 9.05 13.88 19.61
C GLN A 438 8.19 14.27 20.81
N ALA A 439 6.88 14.50 20.62
CA ALA A 439 5.98 14.86 21.71
C ALA A 439 5.86 13.72 22.74
N GLU A 440 5.85 14.08 24.03
CA GLU A 440 5.67 13.13 25.15
C GLU A 440 4.35 12.36 25.05
N PHE A 441 3.36 12.92 24.34
CA PHE A 441 2.09 12.27 23.99
C PHE A 441 2.27 10.83 23.47
N TRP A 442 3.32 10.57 22.67
CA TRP A 442 3.58 9.26 22.08
C TRP A 442 4.12 8.21 23.06
N GLN A 443 4.35 8.57 24.33
CA GLN A 443 4.69 7.60 25.37
C GLN A 443 3.44 6.89 25.92
N LYS A 444 2.28 7.57 25.89
CA LYS A 444 0.98 7.02 26.29
C LYS A 444 -0.15 7.79 25.60
N PRO A 445 -0.37 7.55 24.30
CA PRO A 445 -1.30 8.35 23.49
C PRO A 445 -2.75 8.19 23.96
N ILE A 446 -3.50 9.29 23.84
CA ILE A 446 -4.96 9.35 24.04
C ILE A 446 -5.61 9.31 22.66
N GLY A 447 -6.34 8.25 22.36
CA GLY A 447 -6.98 8.06 21.06
C GLY A 447 -8.51 8.06 21.13
N SER A 448 -9.11 7.63 20.02
CA SER A 448 -10.56 7.60 19.77
C SER A 448 -11.11 6.20 19.51
N GLY A 449 -10.23 5.20 19.48
CA GLY A 449 -10.53 3.81 19.12
C GLY A 449 -11.06 2.96 20.29
N PRO A 450 -11.28 1.66 20.05
CA PRO A 450 -11.91 0.74 21.00
C PRO A 450 -11.07 0.44 22.26
N PHE A 451 -9.74 0.60 22.22
CA PHE A 451 -8.87 0.30 23.35
C PHE A 451 -7.92 1.46 23.69
N MET A 452 -7.65 1.62 24.98
CA MET A 452 -6.76 2.64 25.54
C MET A 452 -5.44 2.02 25.98
N VAL A 453 -4.35 2.77 25.93
CA VAL A 453 -3.06 2.30 26.47
C VAL A 453 -3.14 2.19 28.00
N GLU A 454 -2.93 0.99 28.52
CA GLU A 454 -2.80 0.75 29.97
C GLU A 454 -1.35 0.95 30.41
N GLU A 455 -0.42 0.22 29.78
CA GLU A 455 1.01 0.22 30.07
C GLU A 455 1.81 0.04 28.77
N ALA A 456 2.96 0.70 28.65
CA ALA A 456 3.93 0.46 27.60
C ALA A 456 5.32 0.27 28.23
N LYS A 457 5.93 -0.89 27.96
CA LYS A 457 7.34 -1.17 28.21
C LYS A 457 8.01 -1.30 26.86
N PHE A 458 8.47 -0.16 26.35
CA PHE A 458 9.11 -0.03 25.05
C PHE A 458 10.24 -1.06 24.88
N GLY A 459 10.20 -1.78 23.75
CA GLY A 459 11.11 -2.89 23.44
C GLY A 459 10.74 -4.25 24.07
N ASP A 460 9.65 -4.33 24.86
CA ASP A 460 9.14 -5.57 25.46
C ASP A 460 7.66 -5.79 25.11
N PHE A 461 6.74 -5.00 25.69
CA PHE A 461 5.30 -5.13 25.40
C PHE A 461 4.54 -3.83 25.59
N SER A 462 3.33 -3.77 25.06
CA SER A 462 2.31 -2.78 25.42
C SER A 462 0.99 -3.48 25.71
N SER A 463 0.27 -3.00 26.71
CA SER A 463 -1.05 -3.50 27.09
C SER A 463 -2.12 -2.44 26.89
N PHE A 464 -3.29 -2.90 26.50
CA PHE A 464 -4.43 -2.07 26.17
C PHE A 464 -5.68 -2.59 26.87
N VAL A 465 -6.52 -1.68 27.33
CA VAL A 465 -7.78 -2.00 28.02
C VAL A 465 -8.98 -1.38 27.28
N PRO A 466 -10.16 -2.00 27.36
CA PRO A 466 -11.36 -1.49 26.69
C PRO A 466 -11.69 -0.04 27.06
N PHE A 467 -11.95 0.77 26.05
CA PHE A 467 -12.59 2.07 26.25
C PHE A 467 -14.10 1.85 26.47
N ALA A 468 -14.56 2.05 27.71
CA ALA A 468 -15.95 1.74 28.08
C ALA A 468 -16.98 2.62 27.34
N ASP A 469 -16.58 3.83 26.94
CA ASP A 469 -17.42 4.83 26.25
C ASP A 469 -17.22 4.79 24.72
N TYR A 470 -16.62 3.74 24.15
CA TYR A 470 -16.51 3.58 22.70
C TYR A 470 -17.92 3.53 22.06
N TYR A 471 -18.13 4.28 20.99
CA TYR A 471 -19.48 4.52 20.43
C TYR A 471 -20.13 3.27 19.83
N GLU A 472 -19.36 2.26 19.46
CA GLU A 472 -19.87 0.95 19.01
C GLU A 472 -20.07 -0.06 20.14
N GLY A 473 -19.86 0.39 21.39
CA GLY A 473 -19.99 -0.41 22.59
C GLY A 473 -18.65 -0.90 23.13
N LYS A 474 -18.63 -1.17 24.43
CA LYS A 474 -17.44 -1.65 25.13
C LYS A 474 -16.95 -2.98 24.52
N PRO A 475 -15.65 -3.10 24.17
CA PRO A 475 -15.07 -4.36 23.74
C PRO A 475 -15.31 -5.53 24.70
N LYS A 476 -15.49 -6.73 24.14
CA LYS A 476 -15.69 -7.98 24.89
C LYS A 476 -14.39 -8.62 25.38
N ILE A 477 -13.25 -8.25 24.79
CA ILE A 477 -11.91 -8.64 25.26
C ILE A 477 -11.53 -7.73 26.43
N ASP A 478 -11.11 -8.29 27.56
CA ASP A 478 -10.79 -7.52 28.77
C ASP A 478 -9.44 -6.81 28.70
N GLN A 479 -8.50 -7.34 27.91
CA GLN A 479 -7.17 -6.77 27.71
C GLN A 479 -6.54 -7.30 26.41
N VAL A 480 -5.83 -6.43 25.71
CA VAL A 480 -4.95 -6.82 24.60
C VAL A 480 -3.50 -6.60 25.03
N ILE A 481 -2.61 -7.57 24.80
CA ILE A 481 -1.17 -7.45 25.06
C ILE A 481 -0.43 -7.64 23.74
N ALA A 482 0.26 -6.61 23.28
CA ALA A 482 1.13 -6.64 22.11
C ALA A 482 2.59 -6.83 22.55
N TRP A 483 3.31 -7.76 21.93
CA TRP A 483 4.75 -7.94 22.14
C TRP A 483 5.58 -7.16 21.11
N ALA A 484 6.76 -6.70 21.53
CA ALA A 484 7.73 -6.01 20.67
C ALA A 484 8.37 -7.02 19.70
N SER A 485 7.70 -7.23 18.57
CA SER A 485 8.15 -8.03 17.44
C SER A 485 7.34 -7.63 16.20
N ALA A 486 7.93 -7.73 15.01
CA ALA A 486 7.30 -7.37 13.75
C ALA A 486 7.25 -8.58 12.79
N ASP A 487 6.69 -8.36 11.59
CA ASP A 487 6.73 -9.34 10.49
C ASP A 487 8.20 -9.71 10.17
N GLY A 488 8.50 -11.00 10.09
CA GLY A 488 9.86 -11.53 9.90
C GLY A 488 10.77 -11.52 11.13
N ASP A 489 10.25 -11.17 12.31
CA ASP A 489 10.96 -11.32 13.57
C ASP A 489 10.77 -12.72 14.16
N VAL A 490 11.87 -13.42 14.41
CA VAL A 490 11.89 -14.75 15.06
C VAL A 490 11.15 -14.79 16.40
N ASN A 491 11.00 -13.65 17.08
CA ASN A 491 10.26 -13.55 18.33
C ASN A 491 8.75 -13.74 18.16
N MET A 492 8.17 -13.45 16.98
CA MET A 492 6.76 -13.71 16.71
C MET A 492 6.45 -15.21 16.82
N VAL A 493 7.24 -16.06 16.16
CA VAL A 493 7.10 -17.52 16.21
C VAL A 493 7.33 -18.07 17.62
N LYS A 494 8.36 -17.57 18.32
CA LYS A 494 8.63 -17.96 19.72
C LYS A 494 7.45 -17.63 20.64
N ASN A 495 6.86 -16.45 20.48
CA ASN A 495 5.72 -16.02 21.27
C ASN A 495 4.49 -16.88 20.94
N ALA A 496 4.23 -17.18 19.67
CA ALA A 496 3.15 -18.08 19.29
C ALA A 496 3.29 -19.47 19.93
N ALA A 497 4.48 -20.08 19.85
CA ALA A 497 4.76 -21.38 20.49
C ALA A 497 4.59 -21.36 22.02
N ALA A 498 4.70 -20.19 22.65
CA ALA A 498 4.50 -19.98 24.07
C ALA A 498 3.04 -19.61 24.46
N ASN A 499 2.07 -19.72 23.53
CA ASN A 499 0.69 -19.25 23.70
C ASN A 499 0.59 -17.75 24.02
N ARG A 500 1.50 -16.95 23.44
CA ARG A 500 1.58 -15.50 23.61
C ARG A 500 1.25 -14.74 22.32
N ILE A 501 0.55 -15.38 21.38
CA ILE A 501 -0.01 -14.77 20.17
C ILE A 501 -1.38 -15.42 19.94
N ASP A 502 -2.44 -14.60 19.92
CA ASP A 502 -3.77 -14.98 19.47
C ASP A 502 -4.11 -14.42 18.10
N PHE A 503 -3.51 -13.28 17.73
CA PHE A 503 -3.56 -12.70 16.39
C PHE A 503 -2.19 -12.15 16.00
N ALA A 504 -1.73 -12.39 14.78
CA ALA A 504 -0.62 -11.70 14.15
C ALA A 504 -0.77 -11.78 12.62
N ILE A 505 0.14 -11.15 11.89
CA ILE A 505 0.26 -11.33 10.44
C ILE A 505 1.71 -11.63 10.07
N THR A 506 1.92 -12.38 8.99
CA THR A 506 3.25 -12.62 8.43
C THR A 506 3.23 -12.76 6.92
N LYS A 507 4.33 -12.37 6.27
CA LYS A 507 4.60 -12.63 4.85
C LYS A 507 5.79 -13.57 4.66
N VAL A 508 6.38 -14.04 5.75
CA VAL A 508 7.66 -14.75 5.77
C VAL A 508 7.45 -16.25 5.76
N VAL A 509 8.07 -16.91 4.77
CA VAL A 509 7.95 -18.36 4.54
C VAL A 509 8.33 -19.19 5.78
N SER A 510 9.43 -18.84 6.46
CA SER A 510 9.87 -19.56 7.66
C SER A 510 8.89 -19.43 8.82
N ASP A 511 8.23 -18.28 8.96
CA ASP A 511 7.22 -18.06 10.00
C ASP A 511 5.99 -18.92 9.72
N ILE A 512 5.54 -18.92 8.45
CA ILE A 512 4.40 -19.73 8.00
C ILE A 512 4.61 -21.21 8.30
N GLU A 513 5.76 -21.78 7.93
CA GLU A 513 6.07 -23.18 8.22
C GLU A 513 6.13 -23.49 9.73
N ALA A 514 6.74 -22.59 10.51
CA ALA A 514 6.84 -22.78 11.95
C ALA A 514 5.47 -22.69 12.65
N ILE A 515 4.61 -21.76 12.23
CA ILE A 515 3.25 -21.62 12.78
C ILE A 515 2.36 -22.80 12.38
N LYS A 516 2.48 -23.33 11.14
CA LYS A 516 1.71 -24.52 10.72
C LYS A 516 2.01 -25.76 11.56
N ALA A 517 3.19 -25.84 12.17
CA ALA A 517 3.56 -26.92 13.08
C ALA A 517 2.87 -26.82 14.47
N LEU A 518 2.25 -25.67 14.80
CA LEU A 518 1.50 -25.45 16.03
C LEU A 518 0.02 -25.80 15.79
N ASP A 519 -0.42 -26.95 16.29
CA ASP A 519 -1.77 -27.47 16.05
C ASP A 519 -2.91 -26.62 16.65
N PHE A 520 -2.59 -25.72 17.57
CA PHE A 520 -3.50 -24.75 18.17
C PHE A 520 -3.55 -23.39 17.44
N MET A 521 -2.76 -23.22 16.37
CA MET A 521 -2.78 -22.05 15.51
C MET A 521 -3.45 -22.36 14.17
N GLN A 522 -3.96 -21.33 13.52
CA GLN A 522 -4.54 -21.35 12.19
C GLN A 522 -3.88 -20.26 11.34
N LEU A 523 -3.63 -20.59 10.07
CA LEU A 523 -3.20 -19.64 9.07
C LEU A 523 -4.29 -19.44 8.02
N THR A 524 -4.55 -18.17 7.69
CA THR A 524 -5.46 -17.78 6.61
C THR A 524 -4.69 -16.96 5.59
N PRO A 525 -4.49 -17.44 4.35
CA PRO A 525 -3.88 -16.65 3.29
C PRO A 525 -4.80 -15.52 2.85
N LEU A 526 -4.21 -14.36 2.59
CA LEU A 526 -4.88 -13.12 2.24
C LEU A 526 -4.18 -12.53 1.01
N ASP A 527 -4.97 -12.34 -0.05
CA ASP A 527 -4.51 -11.65 -1.24
C ASP A 527 -4.52 -10.14 -0.96
N ILE A 528 -3.35 -9.53 -1.13
CA ILE A 528 -3.14 -8.10 -0.91
C ILE A 528 -2.54 -7.43 -2.14
N PRO A 529 -2.69 -6.12 -2.30
CA PRO A 529 -1.99 -5.32 -3.31
C PRO A 529 -0.48 -5.25 -3.09
N TYR A 530 0.20 -6.39 -3.18
CA TYR A 530 1.64 -6.50 -3.06
C TYR A 530 2.25 -7.39 -4.15
N THR A 531 2.85 -6.78 -5.17
CA THR A 531 3.53 -7.48 -6.27
C THR A 531 5.04 -7.31 -6.16
N ARG A 532 5.77 -8.41 -6.31
CA ARG A 532 7.23 -8.46 -6.44
C ARG A 532 7.60 -8.57 -7.90
N MET A 533 8.54 -7.75 -8.35
CA MET A 533 8.79 -7.56 -9.78
C MET A 533 10.25 -7.24 -10.08
N MET A 534 10.63 -7.52 -11.33
CA MET A 534 11.88 -7.11 -11.92
C MET A 534 11.65 -5.85 -12.79
N TRP A 535 12.18 -4.73 -12.32
CA TRP A 535 12.27 -3.46 -13.03
C TRP A 535 13.33 -3.54 -14.13
N ILE A 536 13.11 -2.82 -15.23
CA ILE A 536 13.98 -2.82 -16.41
C ILE A 536 14.42 -1.40 -16.72
N ASN A 537 15.72 -1.14 -16.82
CA ASN A 537 16.28 0.12 -17.28
C ASN A 537 16.38 0.16 -18.80
N GLN A 538 15.58 1.00 -19.43
CA GLN A 538 15.53 1.18 -20.88
C GLN A 538 16.29 2.42 -21.36
N TYR A 539 16.88 3.22 -20.46
CA TYR A 539 17.77 4.32 -20.86
C TYR A 539 19.15 3.82 -21.28
N ASP A 540 19.86 4.56 -22.13
CA ASP A 540 21.25 4.27 -22.48
C ASP A 540 22.16 4.38 -21.25
N LYS A 541 23.05 3.41 -21.03
CA LYS A 541 24.04 3.41 -19.92
C LYS A 541 25.26 4.32 -20.20
#